data_AF-A0A2P7YE76-F1
#
_entry.id   AF-A0A2P7YE76-F1
#
_cell.length_a   1.000
_cell.length_b   1.000
_cell.length_c   1.000
_cell.angle_alpha   90.00
_cell.angle_beta   90.00
_cell.angle_gamma   90.00
#
_symmetry.space_group_name_H-M   'P 1'
#
loop_
_entity.id
_entity.type
_entity.pdbx_description
1 polymer ?
#
loop_
_entity_poly.entity_id
_entity_poly.type
_entity_poly.pdbx_seq_one_letter_code
_entity_poly.pdbx_strand_id
1 'polypeptide(L)'
;MRFSLSELFSISAIAVSVVSAAGWSFQDGSVTIAAKGAGVDGGSKQSLSPDSILPKELSLGTTDSLKIVLTTVEGKTPKRPHQAFFTLFESQTGLEESWPLNVKDNGKAKLSLSHKDLPHQFVTSSAPLTAKVTIASFGSSKPFNARVFPLKINRDSAAPLTIPAAPLRYGKLPEIHHIFRADPKSPPMIVSGFFALAVVATLPVLLGAWLALGANFNHLGKAMNGAPISHALFLGSVVGIEGVFFLYYTTWNLFQTLPAVGVLGAVAIVSGSRALSEVQERRLAGER
;
A
#
# COMPACT_ATOMS: atom_id res chain seq x y z
N MET A 1 87.97 -47.82 -27.63
CA MET A 1 87.35 -46.90 -26.65
C MET A 1 85.86 -47.27 -26.59
N ARG A 2 85.40 -47.96 -25.54
CA ARG A 2 84.91 -47.46 -24.22
C ARG A 2 83.48 -46.86 -24.27
N PHE A 3 82.50 -47.65 -23.78
CA PHE A 3 81.45 -47.36 -22.76
C PHE A 3 81.06 -45.89 -22.45
N SER A 4 79.83 -45.49 -22.06
CA SER A 4 78.54 -46.17 -21.72
C SER A 4 77.41 -45.10 -21.56
N LEU A 5 76.18 -45.51 -21.17
CA LEU A 5 75.03 -44.72 -20.66
C LEU A 5 74.27 -43.90 -21.74
N SER A 6 72.94 -43.71 -21.73
CA SER A 6 71.80 -44.31 -20.98
C SER A 6 70.49 -43.90 -21.75
N GLU A 7 69.25 -44.26 -21.43
CA GLU A 7 68.58 -44.93 -20.28
C GLU A 7 67.53 -45.97 -20.77
N LEU A 8 66.75 -46.56 -19.85
CA LEU A 8 65.53 -47.34 -20.12
C LEU A 8 64.47 -47.00 -19.06
N PHE A 9 63.38 -46.31 -19.44
CA PHE A 9 62.26 -46.02 -18.53
C PHE A 9 61.18 -47.11 -18.59
N SER A 10 61.05 -47.87 -17.51
CA SER A 10 59.99 -48.87 -17.33
C SER A 10 58.72 -48.24 -16.78
N ILE A 11 57.59 -48.40 -17.48
CA ILE A 11 56.28 -47.92 -17.04
C ILE A 11 55.66 -48.96 -16.09
N SER A 12 55.55 -48.62 -14.80
CA SER A 12 54.86 -49.45 -13.80
C SER A 12 53.41 -49.01 -13.66
N ALA A 13 52.46 -49.89 -14.00
CA ALA A 13 51.03 -49.63 -13.89
C ALA A 13 50.53 -49.94 -12.46
N ILE A 14 50.24 -48.89 -11.68
CA ILE A 14 49.62 -49.04 -10.36
C ILE A 14 48.12 -49.31 -10.55
N ALA A 15 47.70 -50.57 -10.36
CA ALA A 15 46.30 -50.93 -10.30
C ALA A 15 45.67 -50.42 -8.99
N VAL A 16 45.00 -49.27 -9.04
CA VAL A 16 44.20 -48.77 -7.93
C VAL A 16 42.95 -49.64 -7.81
N SER A 17 42.94 -50.53 -6.83
CA SER A 17 41.73 -51.25 -6.42
C SER A 17 40.75 -50.25 -5.80
N VAL A 18 39.69 -49.92 -6.55
CA VAL A 18 38.62 -49.06 -6.06
C VAL A 18 37.82 -49.83 -5.01
N VAL A 19 38.25 -49.72 -3.75
CA VAL A 19 37.44 -50.13 -2.61
C VAL A 19 36.17 -49.28 -2.65
N SER A 20 35.04 -49.90 -2.99
CA SER A 20 33.73 -49.27 -2.89
C SER A 20 33.48 -48.96 -1.42
N ALA A 21 33.69 -47.70 -1.02
CA ALA A 21 33.46 -47.25 0.34
C ALA A 21 31.99 -47.50 0.69
N ALA A 22 31.75 -48.19 1.81
CA ALA A 22 30.39 -48.49 2.25
C ALA A 22 29.58 -47.19 2.38
N GLY A 23 28.52 -47.07 1.59
CA GLY A 23 27.62 -45.93 1.69
C GLY A 23 26.68 -46.07 2.87
N TRP A 24 26.36 -44.97 3.54
CA TRP A 24 25.20 -44.93 4.42
C TRP A 24 23.92 -45.07 3.60
N SER A 25 22.95 -45.80 4.12
CA SER A 25 21.59 -45.90 3.59
C SER A 25 20.64 -46.36 4.71
N PHE A 26 19.43 -46.79 4.37
CA PHE A 26 18.49 -47.38 5.31
C PHE A 26 17.80 -48.62 4.76
N GLN A 27 17.33 -49.48 5.67
CA GLN A 27 16.50 -50.65 5.40
C GLN A 27 15.23 -50.60 6.25
N ASP A 28 14.22 -51.40 5.93
CA ASP A 28 12.92 -51.46 6.64
C ASP A 28 12.25 -50.09 6.86
N GLY A 29 12.48 -49.16 5.94
CA GLY A 29 11.93 -47.81 6.02
C GLY A 29 10.41 -47.85 5.87
N SER A 30 9.69 -47.14 6.74
CA SER A 30 8.25 -46.97 6.64
C SER A 30 7.78 -45.63 7.19
N VAL A 31 6.77 -45.07 6.53
CA VAL A 31 6.04 -43.88 6.95
C VAL A 31 4.63 -44.31 7.28
N THR A 32 4.12 -43.89 8.44
CA THR A 32 2.74 -44.14 8.85
C THR A 32 2.09 -42.81 9.20
N ILE A 33 0.98 -42.48 8.54
CA ILE A 33 0.10 -41.40 8.99
C ILE A 33 -0.97 -42.02 9.88
N ALA A 34 -0.90 -41.73 11.18
CA ALA A 34 -1.81 -42.25 12.19
C ALA A 34 -2.72 -41.13 12.72
N ALA A 35 -4.02 -41.27 12.50
CA ALA A 35 -5.03 -40.34 12.99
C ALA A 35 -5.17 -40.42 14.53
N LYS A 36 -5.62 -39.32 15.15
CA LYS A 36 -5.83 -39.27 16.61
C LYS A 36 -6.86 -40.31 17.05
N GLY A 37 -6.45 -41.26 17.89
CA GLY A 37 -7.29 -42.37 18.38
C GLY A 37 -7.11 -43.67 17.60
N ALA A 38 -6.36 -43.68 16.50
CA ALA A 38 -5.87 -44.90 15.90
C ALA A 38 -4.94 -45.64 16.89
N GLY A 39 -5.20 -46.94 17.10
CA GLY A 39 -4.31 -47.82 17.84
C GLY A 39 -2.95 -48.01 17.17
N VAL A 40 -2.11 -48.89 17.72
CA VAL A 40 -0.68 -49.01 17.34
C VAL A 40 -0.44 -49.27 15.83
N ASP A 41 -1.41 -49.89 15.13
CA ASP A 41 -1.37 -50.14 13.67
C ASP A 41 -2.45 -49.40 12.84
N GLY A 42 -3.25 -48.51 13.43
CA GLY A 42 -4.44 -47.93 12.76
C GLY A 42 -4.17 -46.79 11.76
N GLY A 43 -3.03 -46.78 11.07
CA GLY A 43 -2.60 -45.70 10.19
C GLY A 43 -2.27 -46.13 8.76
N SER A 44 -2.31 -45.20 7.81
CA SER A 44 -1.89 -45.48 6.43
C SER A 44 -0.37 -45.63 6.37
N LYS A 45 0.10 -46.87 6.24
CA LYS A 45 1.52 -47.24 6.20
C LYS A 45 2.01 -47.39 4.76
N GLN A 46 3.12 -46.73 4.43
CA GLN A 46 3.83 -46.88 3.16
C GLN A 46 5.28 -47.27 3.42
N SER A 47 5.82 -48.16 2.60
CA SER A 47 7.23 -48.58 2.67
C SER A 47 8.12 -47.56 1.97
N LEU A 48 9.26 -47.22 2.57
CA LEU A 48 10.28 -46.36 1.97
C LEU A 48 11.40 -47.22 1.37
N SER A 49 11.99 -46.75 0.28
CA SER A 49 13.20 -47.30 -0.31
C SER A 49 14.28 -46.22 -0.42
N PRO A 50 15.58 -46.52 -0.26
CA PRO A 50 16.65 -45.55 -0.49
C PRO A 50 16.73 -45.05 -1.93
N ASP A 51 16.38 -45.91 -2.90
CA ASP A 51 16.62 -45.67 -4.34
C ASP A 51 15.39 -45.15 -5.10
N SER A 52 14.22 -45.10 -4.46
CA SER A 52 12.97 -44.63 -5.09
C SER A 52 12.17 -43.70 -4.20
N ILE A 53 11.78 -42.56 -4.78
CA ILE A 53 10.84 -41.62 -4.19
C ILE A 53 9.43 -42.23 -4.26
N LEU A 54 8.66 -42.14 -3.18
CA LEU A 54 7.25 -42.56 -3.20
C LEU A 54 6.46 -41.70 -4.20
N PRO A 55 5.77 -42.31 -5.20
CA PRO A 55 5.05 -41.57 -6.23
C PRO A 55 3.71 -40.98 -5.75
N LYS A 56 3.25 -41.38 -4.55
CA LYS A 56 1.97 -40.94 -3.98
C LYS A 56 2.20 -39.84 -2.96
N GLU A 57 1.53 -38.70 -3.14
CA GLU A 57 1.49 -37.64 -2.14
C GLU A 57 0.85 -38.13 -0.84
N LEU A 58 1.56 -37.90 0.27
CA LEU A 58 1.10 -38.20 1.61
C LEU A 58 0.43 -36.94 2.19
N SER A 59 -0.78 -37.09 2.73
CA SER A 59 -1.57 -35.97 3.28
C SER A 59 -1.68 -36.06 4.79
N LEU A 60 -1.15 -35.06 5.52
CA LEU A 60 -1.22 -34.97 6.97
C LEU A 60 -2.36 -34.04 7.40
N GLY A 61 -3.40 -34.56 8.05
CA GLY A 61 -4.48 -33.77 8.62
C GLY A 61 -4.12 -33.08 9.95
N THR A 62 -4.98 -32.17 10.40
CA THR A 62 -4.79 -31.36 11.61
C THR A 62 -4.67 -32.16 12.92
N THR A 63 -5.27 -33.35 12.97
CA THR A 63 -5.24 -34.28 14.11
C THR A 63 -4.25 -35.43 13.93
N ASP A 64 -3.58 -35.52 12.79
CA ASP A 64 -2.77 -36.68 12.43
C ASP A 64 -1.34 -36.59 12.97
N SER A 65 -0.70 -37.75 13.07
CA SER A 65 0.73 -37.89 13.40
C SER A 65 1.47 -38.62 12.29
N LEU A 66 2.55 -38.00 11.82
CA LEU A 66 3.52 -38.56 10.89
C LEU A 66 4.57 -39.35 11.68
N LYS A 67 4.54 -40.68 11.58
CA LYS A 67 5.53 -41.57 12.21
C LYS A 67 6.46 -42.14 11.14
N ILE A 68 7.75 -42.00 11.35
CA ILE A 68 8.80 -42.50 10.46
C ILE A 68 9.64 -43.50 11.25
N VAL A 69 9.82 -44.69 10.69
CA VAL A 69 10.67 -45.75 11.26
C VAL A 69 11.56 -46.28 10.15
N LEU A 70 12.87 -46.33 10.38
CA LEU A 70 13.84 -46.88 9.44
C LEU A 70 15.03 -47.48 10.19
N THR A 71 15.74 -48.42 9.59
CA THR A 71 16.96 -49.00 10.15
C THR A 71 18.16 -48.45 9.37
N THR A 72 18.99 -47.61 10.00
CA THR A 72 20.19 -47.05 9.37
C THR A 72 21.27 -48.11 9.20
N VAL A 73 21.86 -48.19 8.01
CA VAL A 73 22.91 -49.16 7.69
C VAL A 73 24.14 -48.48 7.08
N GLU A 74 25.31 -49.05 7.36
CA GLU A 74 26.56 -48.73 6.67
C GLU A 74 26.87 -49.87 5.69
N GLY A 75 26.60 -49.66 4.41
CA GLY A 75 26.57 -50.70 3.38
C GLY A 75 25.42 -51.69 3.57
N LYS A 76 25.63 -52.70 4.43
CA LYS A 76 24.62 -53.73 4.77
C LYS A 76 24.51 -54.01 6.28
N THR A 77 25.36 -53.43 7.12
CA THR A 77 25.33 -53.67 8.57
C THR A 77 24.51 -52.58 9.27
N PRO A 78 23.51 -52.95 10.09
CA PRO A 78 22.80 -52.00 10.94
C PRO A 78 23.77 -51.33 11.92
N LYS A 79 23.82 -50.00 11.88
CA LYS A 79 24.76 -49.20 12.68
C LYS A 79 24.15 -47.85 13.01
N ARG A 80 24.44 -47.33 14.19
CA ARG A 80 24.08 -45.98 14.61
C ARG A 80 25.00 -44.95 13.91
N PRO A 81 24.47 -44.03 13.09
CA PRO A 81 25.23 -42.94 12.48
C PRO A 81 25.47 -41.82 13.51
N HIS A 82 26.41 -40.92 13.22
CA HIS A 82 26.58 -39.70 14.02
C HIS A 82 25.45 -38.69 13.79
N GLN A 83 24.92 -38.64 12.56
CA GLN A 83 23.91 -37.69 12.12
C GLN A 83 22.78 -38.43 11.40
N ALA A 84 21.55 -38.21 11.84
CA ALA A 84 20.34 -38.72 11.21
C ALA A 84 19.22 -37.69 11.36
N PHE A 85 18.89 -37.01 10.27
CA PHE A 85 17.85 -35.97 10.23
C PHE A 85 16.76 -36.29 9.22
N PHE A 86 15.53 -36.00 9.61
CA PHE A 86 14.40 -35.87 8.71
C PHE A 86 14.15 -34.38 8.47
N THR A 87 14.02 -33.99 7.21
CA THR A 87 13.99 -32.58 6.81
C THR A 87 12.81 -32.33 5.88
N LEU A 88 11.99 -31.32 6.20
CA LEU A 88 10.94 -30.84 5.30
C LEU A 88 11.43 -29.56 4.62
N PHE A 89 11.28 -29.51 3.29
CA PHE A 89 11.74 -28.41 2.45
C PHE A 89 10.61 -27.87 1.58
N GLU A 90 10.42 -26.55 1.58
CA GLU A 90 9.45 -25.85 0.75
C GLU A 90 10.14 -25.17 -0.46
N SER A 91 9.87 -25.68 -1.66
CA SER A 91 10.54 -25.21 -2.90
C SER A 91 10.22 -23.76 -3.31
N GLN A 92 9.11 -23.18 -2.83
CA GLN A 92 8.67 -21.82 -3.18
C GLN A 92 9.38 -20.75 -2.35
N THR A 93 9.48 -20.98 -1.04
CA THR A 93 10.05 -20.04 -0.06
C THR A 93 11.52 -20.30 0.22
N GLY A 94 12.01 -21.51 -0.10
CA GLY A 94 13.33 -22.00 0.30
C GLY A 94 13.41 -22.38 1.78
N LEU A 95 12.28 -22.40 2.51
CA LEU A 95 12.25 -22.71 3.93
C LEU A 95 12.52 -24.20 4.18
N GLU A 96 13.36 -24.50 5.17
CA GLU A 96 13.76 -25.85 5.54
C GLU A 96 13.79 -26.01 7.05
N GLU A 97 13.16 -27.07 7.57
CA GLU A 97 13.17 -27.43 9.01
C GLU A 97 13.64 -28.88 9.14
N SER A 98 14.49 -29.17 10.14
CA SER A 98 15.13 -30.48 10.31
C SER A 98 14.97 -31.03 11.72
N TRP A 99 14.35 -32.20 11.85
CA TRP A 99 14.17 -32.91 13.11
C TRP A 99 15.12 -34.11 13.22
N PRO A 100 15.84 -34.28 14.35
CA PRO A 100 16.71 -35.42 14.56
C PRO A 100 15.90 -36.71 14.71
N LEU A 101 16.35 -37.78 14.05
CA LEU A 101 15.80 -39.12 14.27
C LEU A 101 16.34 -39.70 15.58
N ASN A 102 15.49 -40.30 16.40
CA ASN A 102 15.91 -41.02 17.60
C ASN A 102 16.45 -42.40 17.19
N VAL A 103 17.77 -42.51 17.03
CA VAL A 103 18.46 -43.74 16.59
C VAL A 103 19.02 -44.54 17.76
N LYS A 104 18.59 -45.79 17.88
CA LYS A 104 19.13 -46.78 18.83
C LYS A 104 20.43 -47.38 18.30
N ASP A 105 21.18 -48.03 19.19
CA ASP A 105 22.50 -48.61 18.86
C ASP A 105 22.43 -49.74 17.80
N ASN A 106 21.27 -50.38 17.66
CA ASN A 106 20.97 -51.34 16.58
C ASN A 106 20.57 -50.70 15.23
N GLY A 107 20.81 -49.40 15.06
CA GLY A 107 20.46 -48.63 13.85
C GLY A 107 18.97 -48.31 13.70
N LYS A 108 18.07 -48.79 14.58
CA LYS A 108 16.63 -48.47 14.46
C LYS A 108 16.37 -47.03 14.85
N ALA A 109 16.01 -46.22 13.86
CA ALA A 109 15.66 -44.82 13.93
C ALA A 109 14.13 -44.65 14.01
N LYS A 110 13.67 -43.72 14.86
CA LYS A 110 12.25 -43.35 14.97
C LYS A 110 12.07 -41.84 15.06
N LEU A 111 11.03 -41.34 14.42
CA LEU A 111 10.52 -39.97 14.59
C LEU A 111 8.98 -40.00 14.59
N SER A 112 8.38 -39.11 15.37
CA SER A 112 6.94 -38.86 15.39
C SER A 112 6.74 -37.36 15.39
N LEU A 113 6.13 -36.82 14.35
CA LEU A 113 5.75 -35.41 14.24
C LEU A 113 4.22 -35.30 14.22
N SER A 114 3.69 -34.32 14.92
CA SER A 114 2.29 -33.90 14.85
C SER A 114 2.19 -32.52 14.20
N HIS A 115 0.98 -32.12 13.85
CA HIS A 115 0.71 -30.77 13.31
C HIS A 115 1.10 -29.62 14.30
N LYS A 116 1.37 -29.91 15.58
CA LYS A 116 1.88 -28.91 16.55
C LYS A 116 3.39 -28.70 16.50
N ASP A 117 4.12 -29.68 15.96
CA ASP A 117 5.59 -29.68 15.91
C ASP A 117 6.12 -29.04 14.63
N LEU A 118 5.22 -28.60 13.74
CA LEU A 118 5.51 -27.97 12.46
C LEU A 118 5.50 -26.44 12.59
N PRO A 119 6.47 -25.71 11.99
CA PRO A 119 6.43 -24.26 11.88
C PRO A 119 5.15 -23.75 11.21
N HIS A 120 4.67 -22.59 11.65
CA HIS A 120 3.42 -21.99 11.14
C HIS A 120 3.46 -21.72 9.63
N GLN A 121 4.64 -21.49 9.06
CA GLN A 121 4.85 -21.29 7.63
C GLN A 121 4.48 -22.55 6.84
N PHE A 122 4.93 -23.73 7.28
CA PHE A 122 4.58 -25.01 6.66
C PHE A 122 3.08 -25.34 6.80
N VAL A 123 2.49 -25.02 7.94
CA VAL A 123 1.03 -25.15 8.17
C VAL A 123 0.20 -24.21 7.27
N THR A 124 0.77 -23.09 6.84
CA THR A 124 0.11 -22.09 5.98
C THR A 124 0.42 -22.31 4.49
N SER A 125 1.40 -23.15 4.15
CA SER A 125 1.76 -23.44 2.77
C SER A 125 0.65 -24.20 2.04
N SER A 126 0.34 -23.75 0.81
CA SER A 126 -0.56 -24.45 -0.11
C SER A 126 0.16 -25.49 -0.98
N ALA A 127 1.50 -25.50 -0.97
CA ALA A 127 2.33 -26.37 -1.80
C ALA A 127 2.72 -27.66 -1.06
N PRO A 128 2.89 -28.80 -1.75
CA PRO A 128 3.43 -30.00 -1.14
C PRO A 128 4.90 -29.80 -0.75
N LEU A 129 5.22 -30.10 0.51
CA LEU A 129 6.58 -30.06 1.05
C LEU A 129 7.37 -31.28 0.57
N THR A 130 8.65 -31.09 0.28
CA THR A 130 9.57 -32.18 -0.07
C THR A 130 10.18 -32.76 1.21
N ALA A 131 9.89 -34.02 1.52
CA ALA A 131 10.53 -34.73 2.63
C ALA A 131 11.87 -35.33 2.18
N LYS A 132 12.93 -35.03 2.95
CA LYS A 132 14.29 -35.55 2.77
C LYS A 132 14.73 -36.33 4.01
N VAL A 133 15.61 -37.30 3.81
CA VAL A 133 16.32 -37.99 4.90
C VAL A 133 17.81 -37.86 4.66
N THR A 134 18.52 -37.40 5.68
CA THR A 134 19.99 -37.25 5.68
C THR A 134 20.59 -38.16 6.75
N ILE A 135 21.46 -39.08 6.35
CA ILE A 135 22.19 -40.00 7.23
C ILE A 135 23.69 -39.87 6.95
N ALA A 136 24.48 -39.49 7.95
CA ALA A 136 25.91 -39.31 7.82
C ALA A 136 26.65 -39.70 9.11
N SER A 137 27.94 -40.02 8.98
CA SER A 137 28.83 -40.27 10.11
C SER A 137 30.23 -39.77 9.76
N PHE A 138 31.05 -39.53 10.79
CA PHE A 138 32.49 -39.36 10.58
C PHE A 138 33.08 -40.65 9.99
N GLY A 139 33.99 -40.52 9.03
CA GLY A 139 34.64 -41.62 8.31
C GLY A 139 34.75 -41.37 6.80
N SER A 140 35.16 -42.40 6.05
CA SER A 140 35.23 -42.39 4.58
C SER A 140 33.94 -42.86 3.89
N SER A 141 32.95 -43.29 4.67
CA SER A 141 31.65 -43.80 4.21
C SER A 141 30.81 -42.70 3.57
N LYS A 142 30.30 -42.92 2.35
CA LYS A 142 29.50 -41.92 1.60
C LYS A 142 28.21 -41.58 2.36
N PRO A 143 27.88 -40.30 2.61
CA PRO A 143 26.64 -39.92 3.28
C PRO A 143 25.42 -40.17 2.39
N PHE A 144 24.29 -40.48 3.02
CA PHE A 144 22.98 -40.53 2.39
C PHE A 144 22.29 -39.16 2.49
N ASN A 145 21.85 -38.62 1.37
CA ASN A 145 20.93 -37.48 1.33
C ASN A 145 20.01 -37.68 0.12
N ALA A 146 18.74 -37.97 0.37
CA ALA A 146 17.75 -38.20 -0.67
C ALA A 146 16.39 -37.63 -0.28
N ARG A 147 15.62 -37.27 -1.31
CA ARG A 147 14.18 -37.02 -1.21
C ARG A 147 13.48 -38.38 -1.09
N VAL A 148 12.46 -38.47 -0.24
CA VAL A 148 11.80 -39.75 0.05
C VAL A 148 10.33 -39.73 -0.34
N PHE A 149 9.61 -38.63 -0.06
CA PHE A 149 8.20 -38.46 -0.46
C PHE A 149 7.79 -36.98 -0.47
N PRO A 150 6.77 -36.60 -1.26
CA PRO A 150 6.05 -35.35 -1.09
C PRO A 150 5.00 -35.45 0.04
N LEU A 151 4.98 -34.44 0.91
CA LEU A 151 4.06 -34.32 2.04
C LEU A 151 3.20 -33.07 1.89
N LYS A 152 1.89 -33.25 1.74
CA LYS A 152 0.89 -32.17 1.76
C LYS A 152 0.32 -32.03 3.18
N ILE A 153 0.29 -30.82 3.71
CA ILE A 153 -0.38 -30.53 4.99
C ILE A 153 -1.81 -30.09 4.68
N ASN A 154 -2.80 -30.85 5.15
CA ASN A 154 -4.20 -30.53 4.99
C ASN A 154 -4.70 -29.81 6.25
N ARG A 155 -5.03 -28.52 6.08
CA ARG A 155 -5.56 -27.65 7.12
C ARG A 155 -7.09 -27.70 7.14
N ASP A 156 -7.68 -27.58 8.33
CA ASP A 156 -9.10 -27.28 8.45
C ASP A 156 -9.35 -25.82 8.02
N SER A 157 -10.29 -25.64 7.08
CA SER A 157 -10.68 -24.33 6.57
C SER A 157 -11.51 -23.52 7.58
N ALA A 158 -12.12 -24.16 8.58
CA ALA A 158 -12.95 -23.50 9.58
C ALA A 158 -12.15 -22.90 10.76
N ALA A 159 -10.93 -23.39 11.02
CA ALA A 159 -10.10 -22.90 12.12
C ALA A 159 -9.40 -21.57 11.75
N PRO A 160 -9.43 -20.52 12.59
CA PRO A 160 -8.73 -19.26 12.29
C PRO A 160 -7.21 -19.45 12.16
N LEU A 161 -6.59 -18.61 11.33
CA LEU A 161 -5.13 -18.60 11.11
C LEU A 161 -4.43 -17.76 12.18
N THR A 162 -3.78 -18.41 13.15
CA THR A 162 -2.84 -17.75 14.08
C THR A 162 -1.50 -17.51 13.39
N ILE A 163 -1.48 -16.62 12.40
CA ILE A 163 -0.25 -16.16 11.75
C ILE A 163 0.38 -15.09 12.67
N PRO A 164 1.62 -15.29 13.15
CA PRO A 164 2.35 -14.24 13.87
C PRO A 164 2.51 -13.00 13.00
N ALA A 165 2.55 -11.81 13.60
CA ALA A 165 2.85 -10.58 12.87
C ALA A 165 4.17 -10.75 12.09
N ALA A 166 4.17 -10.37 10.80
CA ALA A 166 5.34 -10.51 9.96
C ALA A 166 6.54 -9.79 10.59
N PRO A 167 7.74 -10.41 10.63
CA PRO A 167 8.91 -9.80 11.23
C PRO A 167 9.26 -8.49 10.51
N LEU A 168 9.70 -7.48 11.27
CA LEU A 168 10.10 -6.19 10.73
C LEU A 168 11.21 -6.36 9.69
N ARG A 169 10.85 -6.22 8.41
CA ARG A 169 11.77 -6.36 7.28
C ARG A 169 12.13 -4.97 6.76
N TYR A 170 13.37 -4.55 7.02
CA TYR A 170 13.90 -3.30 6.48
C TYR A 170 13.92 -3.34 4.95
N GLY A 171 13.37 -2.30 4.32
CA GLY A 171 13.23 -2.20 2.86
C GLY A 171 12.68 -0.84 2.45
N LYS A 172 12.61 -0.57 1.14
CA LYS A 172 12.04 0.67 0.61
C LYS A 172 10.53 0.70 0.91
N LEU A 173 10.09 1.71 1.65
CA LEU A 173 8.66 2.00 1.86
C LEU A 173 8.02 2.58 0.59
N PRO A 174 6.68 2.44 0.41
CA PRO A 174 5.97 3.13 -0.66
C PRO A 174 6.09 4.65 -0.51
N GLU A 175 6.08 5.34 -1.65
CA GLU A 175 6.10 6.81 -1.70
C GLU A 175 4.75 7.39 -1.30
N ILE A 176 4.77 8.52 -0.57
CA ILE A 176 3.55 9.19 -0.08
C ILE A 176 3.32 10.45 -0.91
N HIS A 177 2.25 10.46 -1.70
CA HIS A 177 1.82 11.64 -2.44
C HIS A 177 0.80 12.45 -1.65
N HIS A 178 0.97 13.78 -1.61
CA HIS A 178 -0.01 14.68 -1.00
C HIS A 178 -1.23 14.83 -1.92
N ILE A 179 -2.42 14.55 -1.38
CA ILE A 179 -3.69 14.69 -2.11
C ILE A 179 -4.24 16.09 -1.84
N PHE A 180 -4.16 16.97 -2.85
CA PHE A 180 -4.78 18.28 -2.79
C PHE A 180 -6.31 18.19 -2.77
N ARG A 181 -6.97 19.21 -2.22
CA ARG A 181 -8.44 19.35 -2.33
C ARG A 181 -8.81 19.61 -3.79
N ALA A 182 -9.92 19.03 -4.23
CA ALA A 182 -10.50 19.33 -5.54
C ALA A 182 -10.98 20.79 -5.60
N ASP A 183 -10.87 21.41 -6.77
CA ASP A 183 -11.30 22.79 -6.99
C ASP A 183 -12.82 22.96 -6.81
N PRO A 184 -13.27 24.12 -6.28
CA PRO A 184 -14.69 24.41 -6.13
C PRO A 184 -15.37 24.52 -7.50
N LYS A 185 -16.54 23.89 -7.66
CA LYS A 185 -17.29 23.88 -8.91
C LYS A 185 -18.20 25.11 -9.04
N SER A 186 -17.92 25.97 -10.01
CA SER A 186 -18.75 27.13 -10.35
C SER A 186 -20.05 26.76 -11.09
N PRO A 187 -21.13 27.56 -10.98
CA PRO A 187 -22.37 27.38 -11.75
C PRO A 187 -22.19 27.58 -13.28
N PRO A 188 -23.13 27.09 -14.12
CA PRO A 188 -23.10 27.33 -15.56
C PRO A 188 -23.24 28.82 -15.91
N MET A 189 -22.39 29.32 -16.80
CA MET A 189 -22.35 30.73 -17.22
C MET A 189 -23.70 31.28 -17.71
N ILE A 190 -24.50 30.45 -18.40
CA ILE A 190 -25.84 30.83 -18.91
C ILE A 190 -26.79 31.24 -17.76
N VAL A 191 -26.76 30.51 -16.64
CA VAL A 191 -27.62 30.78 -15.49
C VAL A 191 -27.21 32.09 -14.82
N SER A 192 -25.91 32.26 -14.55
CA SER A 192 -25.37 33.50 -13.98
C SER A 192 -25.62 34.71 -14.88
N GLY A 193 -25.46 34.55 -16.20
CA GLY A 193 -25.71 35.59 -17.19
C GLY A 193 -27.18 36.02 -17.27
N PHE A 194 -28.12 35.08 -17.20
CA PHE A 194 -29.56 35.38 -17.17
C PHE A 194 -29.92 36.24 -15.95
N PHE A 195 -29.47 35.86 -14.75
CA PHE A 195 -29.76 36.64 -13.54
C PHE A 195 -29.05 38.01 -13.53
N ALA A 196 -27.83 38.10 -14.05
CA ALA A 196 -27.15 39.39 -14.21
C ALA A 196 -27.93 40.33 -15.15
N LEU A 197 -28.42 39.82 -16.28
CA LEU A 197 -29.26 40.58 -17.21
C LEU A 197 -30.59 40.98 -16.55
N ALA A 198 -31.23 40.07 -15.82
CA ALA A 198 -32.48 40.37 -15.10
C ALA A 198 -32.31 41.52 -14.07
N VAL A 199 -31.18 41.57 -13.35
CA VAL A 199 -30.85 42.70 -12.45
C VAL A 199 -30.65 43.98 -13.26
N VAL A 200 -29.85 43.97 -14.33
CA VAL A 200 -29.66 45.15 -15.20
C VAL A 200 -30.97 45.65 -15.80
N ALA A 201 -31.89 44.74 -16.16
CA ALA A 201 -33.21 45.07 -16.70
C ALA A 201 -34.15 45.78 -15.71
N THR A 202 -33.87 45.74 -14.40
CA THR A 202 -34.62 46.55 -13.42
C THR A 202 -34.42 48.06 -13.61
N LEU A 203 -33.27 48.49 -14.12
CA LEU A 203 -32.95 49.91 -14.36
C LEU A 203 -33.86 50.57 -15.41
N PRO A 204 -34.01 50.06 -16.65
CA PRO A 204 -34.95 50.64 -17.62
C PRO A 204 -36.41 50.52 -17.17
N VAL A 205 -36.77 49.48 -16.40
CA VAL A 205 -38.12 49.37 -15.79
C VAL A 205 -38.36 50.50 -14.78
N LEU A 206 -37.37 50.80 -13.92
CA LEU A 206 -37.45 51.92 -12.97
C LEU A 206 -37.56 53.27 -13.69
N LEU A 207 -36.73 53.51 -14.70
CA LEU A 207 -36.78 54.75 -15.51
C LEU A 207 -38.12 54.89 -16.23
N GLY A 208 -38.65 53.81 -16.82
CA GLY A 208 -39.97 53.79 -17.43
C GLY A 208 -41.09 54.09 -16.44
N ALA A 209 -41.02 53.54 -15.22
CA ALA A 209 -41.98 53.81 -14.15
C ALA A 209 -41.94 55.27 -13.69
N TRP A 210 -40.76 55.88 -13.57
CA TRP A 210 -40.63 57.32 -13.26
C TRP A 210 -41.24 58.21 -14.35
N LEU A 211 -41.00 57.89 -15.63
CA LEU A 211 -41.62 58.62 -16.74
C LEU A 211 -43.15 58.48 -16.75
N ALA A 212 -43.67 57.27 -16.48
CA ALA A 212 -45.11 57.01 -16.37
C ALA A 212 -45.76 57.76 -15.18
N LEU A 213 -45.01 58.00 -14.10
CA LEU A 213 -45.44 58.79 -12.95
C LEU A 213 -45.24 60.31 -13.12
N GLY A 214 -44.76 60.78 -14.28
CA GLY A 214 -44.60 62.21 -14.58
C GLY A 214 -43.34 62.87 -13.98
N ALA A 215 -42.31 62.08 -13.64
CA ALA A 215 -41.02 62.61 -13.22
C ALA A 215 -40.41 63.50 -14.32
N ASN A 216 -39.98 64.71 -13.96
CA ASN A 216 -39.56 65.75 -14.90
C ASN A 216 -38.42 66.61 -14.34
N PHE A 217 -37.82 67.43 -15.21
CA PHE A 217 -36.70 68.31 -14.88
C PHE A 217 -37.07 69.80 -14.91
N ASN A 218 -38.35 70.15 -14.77
CA ASN A 218 -38.85 71.52 -15.01
C ASN A 218 -38.21 72.58 -14.09
N HIS A 219 -37.75 72.18 -12.90
CA HIS A 219 -37.14 73.07 -11.91
C HIS A 219 -35.60 73.16 -12.04
N LEU A 220 -34.98 72.38 -12.94
CA LEU A 220 -33.53 72.37 -13.13
C LEU A 220 -33.00 73.71 -13.63
N GLY A 221 -33.69 74.33 -14.59
CA GLY A 221 -33.32 75.67 -15.08
C GLY A 221 -33.45 76.75 -14.00
N LYS A 222 -34.44 76.63 -13.12
CA LYS A 222 -34.55 77.50 -11.94
C LYS A 222 -33.38 77.28 -10.98
N ALA A 223 -33.06 76.04 -10.64
CA ALA A 223 -31.94 75.68 -9.75
C ALA A 223 -30.58 76.20 -10.26
N MET A 224 -30.34 76.12 -11.57
CA MET A 224 -29.14 76.68 -12.20
C MET A 224 -29.10 78.22 -12.20
N ASN A 225 -30.24 78.91 -12.16
CA ASN A 225 -30.28 80.36 -12.04
C ASN A 225 -30.16 80.86 -10.59
N GLY A 226 -30.63 80.08 -9.60
CA GLY A 226 -30.58 80.44 -8.18
C GLY A 226 -29.22 80.20 -7.54
N ALA A 227 -28.69 78.97 -7.63
CA ALA A 227 -27.42 78.60 -7.02
C ALA A 227 -26.57 77.66 -7.93
N PRO A 228 -26.14 78.12 -9.11
CA PRO A 228 -25.49 77.27 -10.12
C PRO A 228 -24.28 76.50 -9.57
N ILE A 229 -23.37 77.22 -8.91
CA ILE A 229 -22.12 76.65 -8.37
C ILE A 229 -22.42 75.62 -7.27
N SER A 230 -23.37 75.89 -6.39
CA SER A 230 -23.72 74.97 -5.29
C SER A 230 -24.34 73.68 -5.82
N HIS A 231 -25.31 73.77 -6.73
CA HIS A 231 -25.95 72.59 -7.32
C HIS A 231 -24.98 71.78 -8.20
N ALA A 232 -24.14 72.44 -9.00
CA ALA A 232 -23.15 71.77 -9.85
C ALA A 232 -22.05 71.08 -9.04
N LEU A 233 -21.50 71.73 -8.01
CA LEU A 233 -20.52 71.11 -7.12
C LEU A 233 -21.13 69.99 -6.27
N PHE A 234 -22.39 70.13 -5.84
CA PHE A 234 -23.06 69.08 -5.07
C PHE A 234 -23.27 67.83 -5.92
N LEU A 235 -23.88 67.95 -7.11
CA LEU A 235 -24.05 66.82 -8.02
C LEU A 235 -22.70 66.23 -8.45
N GLY A 236 -21.73 67.07 -8.79
CA GLY A 236 -20.37 66.65 -9.15
C GLY A 236 -19.65 65.92 -8.01
N SER A 237 -19.85 66.32 -6.76
CA SER A 237 -19.29 65.62 -5.59
C SER A 237 -19.94 64.26 -5.35
N VAL A 238 -21.26 64.13 -5.53
CA VAL A 238 -21.96 62.84 -5.43
C VAL A 238 -21.49 61.87 -6.52
N VAL A 239 -21.47 62.30 -7.78
CA VAL A 239 -20.96 61.49 -8.90
C VAL A 239 -19.47 61.17 -8.72
N GLY A 240 -18.68 62.10 -8.19
CA GLY A 240 -17.27 61.89 -7.87
C GLY A 240 -17.05 60.85 -6.77
N ILE A 241 -17.87 60.84 -5.72
CA ILE A 241 -17.80 59.85 -4.63
C ILE A 241 -18.12 58.45 -5.17
N GLU A 242 -19.18 58.30 -5.98
CA GLU A 242 -19.50 57.03 -6.65
C GLU A 242 -18.36 56.58 -7.59
N GLY A 243 -17.76 57.52 -8.33
CA GLY A 243 -16.57 57.25 -9.15
C GLY A 243 -15.36 56.76 -8.34
N VAL A 244 -15.14 57.33 -7.15
CA VAL A 244 -14.07 56.89 -6.23
C VAL A 244 -14.40 55.51 -5.63
N PHE A 245 -15.66 55.19 -5.33
CA PHE A 245 -16.04 53.84 -4.90
C PHE A 245 -15.94 52.80 -6.02
N PHE A 246 -16.25 53.17 -7.28
CA PHE A 246 -15.98 52.32 -8.44
C PHE A 246 -14.48 52.06 -8.59
N LEU A 247 -13.64 53.09 -8.49
CA LEU A 247 -12.18 52.93 -8.52
C LEU A 247 -11.67 52.07 -7.35
N TYR A 248 -12.24 52.19 -6.15
CA TYR A 248 -11.92 51.33 -5.00
C TYR A 248 -12.30 49.86 -5.24
N TYR A 249 -13.44 49.61 -5.88
CA TYR A 249 -13.85 48.25 -6.25
C TYR A 249 -12.92 47.61 -7.30
N THR A 250 -12.37 48.40 -8.24
CA THR A 250 -11.57 47.87 -9.35
C THR A 250 -10.06 47.90 -9.14
N THR A 251 -9.50 48.90 -8.44
CA THR A 251 -8.06 49.22 -8.55
C THR A 251 -7.44 49.94 -7.34
N TRP A 252 -8.15 50.88 -6.70
CA TRP A 252 -7.60 51.71 -5.63
C TRP A 252 -7.56 50.98 -4.28
N ASN A 253 -6.58 51.33 -3.46
CA ASN A 253 -6.51 50.89 -2.07
C ASN A 253 -7.19 51.88 -1.11
N LEU A 254 -7.44 51.43 0.12
CA LEU A 254 -8.15 52.22 1.13
C LEU A 254 -7.47 53.57 1.44
N PHE A 255 -6.13 53.64 1.41
CA PHE A 255 -5.38 54.88 1.68
C PHE A 255 -5.44 55.89 0.54
N GLN A 256 -5.79 55.48 -0.68
CA GLN A 256 -6.11 56.37 -1.80
C GLN A 256 -7.58 56.83 -1.73
N THR A 257 -8.48 55.90 -1.42
CA THR A 257 -9.93 56.14 -1.33
C THR A 257 -10.29 57.11 -0.20
N LEU A 258 -9.79 56.91 1.02
CA LEU A 258 -10.14 57.72 2.19
C LEU A 258 -9.88 59.24 2.01
N PRO A 259 -8.70 59.72 1.59
CA PRO A 259 -8.48 61.16 1.39
C PRO A 259 -9.29 61.71 0.21
N ALA A 260 -9.50 60.95 -0.86
CA ALA A 260 -10.31 61.37 -2.00
C ALA A 260 -11.79 61.55 -1.61
N VAL A 261 -12.37 60.57 -0.91
CA VAL A 261 -13.73 60.67 -0.34
C VAL A 261 -13.80 61.77 0.72
N GLY A 262 -12.74 61.97 1.53
CA GLY A 262 -12.67 63.05 2.51
C GLY A 262 -12.76 64.44 1.88
N VAL A 263 -12.01 64.70 0.80
CA VAL A 263 -12.06 65.96 0.05
C VAL A 263 -13.41 66.14 -0.65
N LEU A 264 -13.89 65.12 -1.39
CA LEU A 264 -15.17 65.20 -2.10
C LEU A 264 -16.35 65.31 -1.12
N GLY A 265 -16.30 64.64 0.02
CA GLY A 265 -17.31 64.72 1.08
C GLY A 265 -17.36 66.10 1.74
N ALA A 266 -16.21 66.73 1.99
CA ALA A 266 -16.16 68.11 2.46
C ALA A 266 -16.79 69.08 1.43
N VAL A 267 -16.50 68.90 0.14
CA VAL A 267 -17.15 69.66 -0.94
C VAL A 267 -18.66 69.38 -0.98
N ALA A 268 -19.10 68.12 -0.82
CA ALA A 268 -20.51 67.73 -0.81
C ALA A 268 -21.29 68.39 0.34
N ILE A 269 -20.71 68.44 1.54
CA ILE A 269 -21.35 69.08 2.72
C ILE A 269 -21.51 70.60 2.50
N VAL A 270 -20.46 71.29 2.03
CA VAL A 270 -20.50 72.75 1.85
C VAL A 270 -21.37 73.17 0.65
N SER A 271 -21.31 72.43 -0.46
CA SER A 271 -22.13 72.72 -1.65
C SER A 271 -23.58 72.28 -1.46
N GLY A 272 -23.80 71.10 -0.88
CA GLY A 272 -25.11 70.52 -0.61
C GLY A 272 -25.93 71.32 0.40
N SER A 273 -25.32 71.81 1.48
CA SER A 273 -26.03 72.70 2.42
C SER A 273 -26.57 73.96 1.73
N ARG A 274 -25.78 74.60 0.85
CA ARG A 274 -26.22 75.78 0.08
C ARG A 274 -27.28 75.44 -0.98
N ALA A 275 -27.11 74.31 -1.68
CA ALA A 275 -28.08 73.83 -2.67
C ALA A 275 -29.44 73.50 -2.02
N LEU A 276 -29.45 72.91 -0.83
CA LEU A 276 -30.66 72.57 -0.08
C LEU A 276 -31.33 73.82 0.53
N SER A 277 -30.57 74.82 0.99
CA SER A 277 -31.12 76.11 1.43
C SER A 277 -31.87 76.82 0.30
N GLU A 278 -31.32 76.83 -0.92
CA GLU A 278 -31.97 77.44 -2.08
C GLU A 278 -33.26 76.68 -2.48
N VAL A 279 -33.28 75.35 -2.35
CA VAL A 279 -34.50 74.54 -2.51
C VAL A 279 -35.54 74.85 -1.42
N GLN A 280 -35.10 75.16 -0.19
CA GLN A 280 -35.99 75.62 0.88
C GLN A 280 -36.56 77.01 0.59
N GLU A 281 -35.75 77.96 0.14
CA GLU A 281 -36.19 79.32 -0.24
C GLU A 281 -37.26 79.27 -1.34
N ARG A 282 -37.08 78.45 -2.38
CA ARG A 282 -38.15 78.23 -3.39
C ARG A 282 -39.46 77.73 -2.80
N ARG A 283 -39.41 76.74 -1.91
CA ARG A 283 -40.60 76.20 -1.23
C ARG A 283 -41.31 77.25 -0.39
N LEU A 284 -40.58 78.18 0.21
CA LEU A 284 -41.13 79.32 0.96
C LEU A 284 -41.71 80.40 0.04
N ALA A 285 -41.12 80.61 -1.14
CA ALA A 285 -41.64 81.48 -2.19
C ALA A 285 -42.86 80.90 -2.96
N GLY A 286 -43.32 79.70 -2.60
CA GLY A 286 -44.44 79.00 -3.26
C GLY A 286 -44.05 78.27 -4.55
N GLU A 287 -42.77 78.27 -4.94
CA GLU A 287 -42.27 77.55 -6.10
C GLU A 287 -41.90 76.10 -5.73
N ARG A 288 -42.88 75.21 -5.80
CA ARG A 288 -42.70 73.75 -5.65
C ARG A 288 -42.51 73.07 -6.99
#